data_AF-A0A4Q7P1P9-F1
#
_entry.id   AF-A0A4Q7P1P9-F1
#
_cell.length_a   1.000
_cell.length_b   1.000
_cell.length_c   1.000
_cell.angle_alpha   90.00
_cell.angle_beta   90.00
_cell.angle_gamma   90.00
#
_symmetry.space_group_name_H-M   'P 1'
#
loop_
_entity.id
_entity.type
_entity.pdbx_description
1 polymer ?
#
loop_
_entity_poly.entity_id
_entity_poly.type
_entity_poly.pdbx_seq_one_letter_code
_entity_poly.pdbx_strand_id
1 'polypeptide(L)'
;MRYLTFFFLLFSFNSCIKKQETTSTDYTLQEQEVTYASGFSIKTFDTYKKIEVSSPWPESKKSLTYILYPKGTQRPTIAEKAIFIPVPIEKTIITSSTDIPILEYLEVEGSLVGFPNTNYITSEKTRRLIEKGQVKELGSERDLNTEIVLELDPDVVIGFSTTGDTKAYDLIGKTGIPVVMNGSWTEQHPLGRAEWIKFIAAFYGKEQKADSIFTTIAQEYQKVKQNAISVTKKPTVLSGDMFKDVWYAPGGHSFLAQMYKDAQTNYLWKNTDKTGSIALSFESALDTAQNADIWFSSGSANSLAQLASKNHNYSLFDAYKNKKVYSPTLKKGLNGGVLYYELGPMRPDLILKDIVKIAHPELLKNYDLYFFEKLN
;
A
#
# COMPACT_ATOMS: atom_id res chain seq x y z
N MET A 1 -87.64 -34.60 -35.13
CA MET A 1 -86.66 -33.86 -34.32
C MET A 1 -85.76 -34.88 -33.63
N ARG A 2 -84.50 -35.00 -34.05
CA ARG A 2 -83.55 -35.98 -33.52
C ARG A 2 -82.24 -35.23 -33.27
N TYR A 3 -81.86 -35.14 -32.00
CA TYR A 3 -80.83 -34.26 -31.47
C TYR A 3 -79.43 -34.72 -31.87
N LEU A 4 -78.60 -33.76 -32.30
CA LEU A 4 -77.20 -33.93 -32.67
C LEU A 4 -76.34 -33.56 -31.45
N THR A 5 -75.75 -34.55 -30.78
CA THR A 5 -74.88 -34.34 -29.61
C THR A 5 -73.46 -34.03 -30.09
N PHE A 6 -73.00 -32.79 -29.92
CA PHE A 6 -71.64 -32.37 -30.26
C PHE A 6 -70.75 -32.52 -29.02
N PHE A 7 -69.80 -33.46 -29.06
CA PHE A 7 -68.84 -33.71 -27.97
C PHE A 7 -67.63 -32.78 -28.15
N PHE A 8 -67.56 -31.71 -27.36
CA PHE A 8 -66.46 -30.75 -27.38
C PHE A 8 -65.35 -31.24 -26.45
N LEU A 9 -64.26 -31.75 -27.03
CA LEU A 9 -63.06 -32.20 -26.31
C LEU A 9 -62.23 -30.97 -25.91
N LEU A 10 -62.25 -30.59 -24.62
CA LEU A 10 -61.36 -29.57 -24.07
C LEU A 10 -59.94 -30.15 -23.89
N PHE A 11 -59.00 -29.76 -24.74
CA PHE A 11 -57.58 -30.04 -24.56
C PHE A 11 -56.95 -28.97 -23.64
N SER A 12 -56.73 -29.32 -22.38
CA SER A 12 -55.99 -28.49 -21.42
C SER A 12 -54.48 -28.62 -21.66
N PHE A 13 -53.89 -27.67 -22.37
CA PHE A 13 -52.42 -27.53 -22.45
C PHE A 13 -51.89 -26.92 -21.14
N ASN A 14 -51.42 -27.76 -20.22
CA ASN A 14 -50.54 -27.33 -19.12
C ASN A 14 -49.13 -27.12 -19.69
N SER A 15 -48.82 -25.90 -20.12
CA SER A 15 -47.45 -25.50 -20.43
C SER A 15 -46.73 -25.16 -19.12
N CYS A 16 -45.95 -26.11 -18.63
CA CYS A 16 -45.07 -25.94 -17.50
C CYS A 16 -43.82 -25.17 -17.99
N ILE A 17 -43.81 -23.85 -17.82
CA ILE A 17 -42.60 -23.04 -18.07
C ILE A 17 -41.63 -23.33 -16.93
N LYS A 18 -40.72 -24.29 -17.15
CA LYS A 18 -39.50 -24.41 -16.35
C LYS A 18 -38.71 -23.13 -16.56
N LYS A 19 -38.69 -22.27 -15.54
CA LYS A 19 -37.77 -21.15 -15.44
C LYS A 19 -36.35 -21.74 -15.45
N GLN A 20 -35.70 -21.68 -16.61
CA GLN A 20 -34.29 -22.01 -16.74
C GLN A 20 -33.54 -21.01 -15.86
N GLU A 21 -32.98 -21.47 -14.75
CA GLU A 21 -31.87 -20.77 -14.11
C GLU A 21 -30.74 -20.79 -15.14
N THR A 22 -30.57 -19.66 -15.81
CA THR A 22 -29.34 -19.36 -16.55
C THR A 22 -28.25 -19.25 -15.50
N THR A 23 -27.58 -20.36 -15.19
CA THR A 23 -26.19 -20.31 -14.73
C THR A 23 -25.40 -19.64 -15.85
N SER A 24 -25.24 -18.32 -15.76
CA SER A 24 -24.23 -17.62 -16.52
C SER A 24 -22.89 -18.20 -16.09
N THR A 25 -22.30 -19.03 -16.93
CA THR A 25 -20.87 -19.31 -16.85
C THR A 25 -20.17 -17.98 -17.06
N ASP A 26 -19.68 -17.39 -15.98
CA ASP A 26 -18.90 -16.16 -15.99
C ASP A 26 -17.57 -16.45 -16.70
N TYR A 27 -17.49 -16.08 -17.98
CA TYR A 27 -16.26 -16.15 -18.75
C TYR A 27 -15.34 -15.02 -18.34
N THR A 28 -14.10 -15.34 -17.96
CA THR A 28 -13.07 -14.33 -17.70
C THR A 28 -12.64 -13.72 -19.03
N LEU A 29 -12.87 -12.41 -19.21
CA LEU A 29 -12.54 -11.68 -20.43
C LEU A 29 -11.05 -11.33 -20.49
N GLN A 30 -10.49 -10.90 -19.37
CA GLN A 30 -9.09 -10.48 -19.27
C GLN A 30 -8.65 -10.39 -17.80
N GLU A 31 -7.47 -10.90 -17.48
CA GLU A 31 -6.80 -10.65 -16.20
C GLU A 31 -5.93 -9.40 -16.34
N GLN A 32 -6.05 -8.44 -15.42
CA GLN A 32 -5.11 -7.32 -15.40
C GLN A 32 -3.77 -7.87 -14.92
N GLU A 33 -2.72 -7.66 -15.71
CA GLU A 33 -1.40 -8.20 -15.38
C GLU A 33 -0.87 -7.50 -14.11
N VAL A 34 -0.68 -8.28 -13.05
CA VAL A 34 -0.02 -7.88 -11.81
C VAL A 34 1.29 -8.65 -11.74
N THR A 35 2.42 -7.95 -11.87
CA THR A 35 3.73 -8.59 -12.14
C THR A 35 4.57 -8.76 -10.88
N TYR A 36 4.49 -7.82 -9.94
CA TYR A 36 5.34 -7.75 -8.74
C TYR A 36 4.56 -7.89 -7.43
N ALA A 37 3.33 -7.37 -7.37
CA ALA A 37 2.48 -7.54 -6.21
C ALA A 37 1.99 -8.99 -6.12
N SER A 38 1.92 -9.50 -4.90
CA SER A 38 1.51 -10.87 -4.58
C SER A 38 0.27 -10.92 -3.70
N GLY A 39 -0.09 -9.78 -3.09
CA GLY A 39 -1.18 -9.65 -2.13
C GLY A 39 -2.56 -9.44 -2.74
N PHE A 40 -2.67 -9.26 -4.07
CA PHE A 40 -3.97 -9.14 -4.74
C PHE A 40 -3.96 -9.65 -6.20
N SER A 41 -5.15 -9.92 -6.74
CA SER A 41 -5.38 -10.17 -8.17
C SER A 41 -6.66 -9.47 -8.65
N ILE A 42 -6.74 -9.17 -9.95
CA ILE A 42 -7.90 -8.52 -10.57
C ILE A 42 -8.30 -9.28 -11.84
N LYS A 43 -9.52 -9.81 -11.85
CA LYS A 43 -10.10 -10.53 -12.99
C LYS A 43 -11.31 -9.81 -13.54
N THR A 44 -11.33 -9.58 -14.85
CA THR A 44 -12.44 -8.93 -15.55
C THR A 44 -13.38 -9.99 -16.12
N PHE A 45 -14.66 -9.82 -15.84
CA PHE A 45 -15.78 -10.58 -16.40
C PHE A 45 -16.64 -9.63 -17.24
N ASP A 46 -17.65 -10.17 -17.91
CA ASP A 46 -18.51 -9.41 -18.82
C ASP A 46 -19.23 -8.24 -18.12
N THR A 47 -19.71 -8.45 -16.90
CA THR A 47 -20.54 -7.46 -16.18
C THR A 47 -19.88 -6.87 -14.94
N TYR A 48 -18.74 -7.40 -14.51
CA TYR A 48 -18.06 -6.99 -13.27
C TYR A 48 -16.56 -7.32 -13.29
N LYS A 49 -15.82 -6.76 -12.33
CA LYS A 49 -14.46 -7.15 -11.99
C LYS A 49 -14.44 -7.79 -10.61
N LYS A 50 -13.70 -8.88 -10.46
CA LYS A 50 -13.41 -9.50 -9.16
C LYS A 50 -12.01 -9.09 -8.74
N ILE A 51 -11.89 -8.52 -7.53
CA ILE A 51 -10.62 -8.32 -6.85
C ILE A 51 -10.55 -9.30 -5.71
N GLU A 52 -9.47 -10.06 -5.64
CA GLU A 52 -9.16 -10.92 -4.50
C GLU A 52 -7.91 -10.39 -3.82
N VAL A 53 -8.01 -10.06 -2.52
CA VAL A 53 -6.88 -9.68 -1.68
C VAL A 53 -6.51 -10.87 -0.81
N SER A 54 -5.38 -11.50 -1.12
CA SER A 54 -4.87 -12.71 -0.46
C SER A 54 -4.09 -12.40 0.81
N SER A 55 -3.53 -11.19 0.94
CA SER A 55 -2.75 -10.76 2.10
C SER A 55 -3.16 -9.36 2.59
N PRO A 56 -4.36 -9.23 3.19
CA PRO A 56 -4.90 -7.92 3.63
C PRO A 56 -4.15 -7.33 4.83
N TRP A 57 -3.41 -8.14 5.58
CA TRP A 57 -2.53 -7.76 6.69
C TRP A 57 -1.50 -8.87 6.95
N PRO A 58 -0.43 -8.61 7.74
CA PRO A 58 0.59 -9.61 8.02
C PRO A 58 0.02 -10.91 8.60
N GLU A 59 0.49 -12.05 8.08
CA GLU A 59 0.10 -13.39 8.53
C GLU A 59 -1.41 -13.73 8.41
N SER A 60 -2.17 -12.94 7.64
CA SER A 60 -3.57 -13.26 7.36
C SER A 60 -3.71 -14.64 6.70
N LYS A 61 -4.63 -15.44 7.23
CA LYS A 61 -5.10 -16.69 6.60
C LYS A 61 -6.41 -16.49 5.82
N LYS A 62 -6.91 -15.25 5.77
CA LYS A 62 -8.17 -14.89 5.14
C LYS A 62 -7.89 -14.12 3.86
N SER A 63 -8.49 -14.57 2.76
CA SER A 63 -8.65 -13.77 1.56
C SER A 63 -9.94 -12.95 1.63
N LEU A 64 -9.94 -11.78 1.01
CA LEU A 64 -11.11 -10.90 0.89
C LEU A 64 -11.46 -10.72 -0.58
N THR A 65 -12.74 -10.87 -0.90
CA THR A 65 -13.25 -10.74 -2.27
C THR A 65 -14.11 -9.49 -2.41
N TYR A 66 -13.80 -8.69 -3.43
CA TYR A 66 -14.55 -7.50 -3.81
C TYR A 66 -15.04 -7.63 -5.25
N ILE A 67 -16.29 -7.24 -5.49
CA ILE A 67 -16.93 -7.28 -6.80
C ILE A 67 -17.23 -5.84 -7.21
N LEU A 68 -16.53 -5.37 -8.22
CA LEU A 68 -16.72 -4.04 -8.80
C LEU A 68 -17.64 -4.14 -10.01
N TYR A 69 -18.73 -3.39 -10.03
CA TYR A 69 -19.69 -3.42 -11.14
C TYR A 69 -20.10 -1.99 -11.52
N PRO A 70 -20.44 -1.72 -12.80
CA PRO A 70 -20.73 -0.35 -13.21
C PRO A 70 -21.92 0.27 -12.48
N LYS A 71 -21.83 1.54 -12.08
CA LYS A 71 -22.96 2.30 -11.55
C LYS A 71 -24.14 2.27 -12.54
N GLY A 72 -25.35 2.10 -12.00
CA GLY A 72 -26.59 2.03 -12.81
C GLY A 72 -26.89 0.68 -13.44
N THR A 73 -26.04 -0.33 -13.27
CA THR A 73 -26.33 -1.71 -13.69
C THR A 73 -26.88 -2.55 -12.54
N GLN A 74 -27.49 -3.68 -12.87
CA GLN A 74 -27.95 -4.63 -11.87
C GLN A 74 -26.73 -5.25 -11.16
N ARG A 75 -26.76 -5.25 -9.82
CA ARG A 75 -25.76 -5.94 -9.00
C ARG A 75 -25.65 -7.41 -9.44
N PRO A 76 -24.44 -7.91 -9.76
CA PRO A 76 -24.23 -9.31 -10.11
C PRO A 76 -24.68 -10.25 -8.99
N THR A 77 -25.27 -11.39 -9.37
CA THR A 77 -25.67 -12.42 -8.40
C THR A 77 -24.59 -13.50 -8.35
N ILE A 78 -23.74 -13.44 -7.33
CA ILE A 78 -22.60 -14.35 -7.13
C ILE A 78 -22.76 -15.06 -5.79
N ALA A 79 -22.55 -16.38 -5.76
CA ALA A 79 -22.73 -17.21 -4.56
C ALA A 79 -21.61 -17.02 -3.51
N GLU A 80 -20.47 -16.47 -3.91
CA GLU A 80 -19.32 -16.19 -3.06
C GLU A 80 -19.61 -15.03 -2.08
N LYS A 81 -19.11 -15.14 -0.84
CA LYS A 81 -19.15 -14.04 0.12
C LYS A 81 -18.21 -12.93 -0.35
N ALA A 82 -18.78 -11.86 -0.90
CA ALA A 82 -18.04 -10.71 -1.39
C ALA A 82 -18.69 -9.39 -0.99
N ILE A 83 -17.88 -8.33 -1.01
CA ILE A 83 -18.35 -6.95 -0.87
C ILE A 83 -18.54 -6.38 -2.28
N PHE A 84 -19.72 -5.83 -2.55
CA PHE A 84 -20.12 -5.37 -3.89
C PHE A 84 -20.07 -3.85 -3.93
N ILE A 85 -19.34 -3.30 -4.89
CA ILE A 85 -19.03 -1.87 -4.96
C ILE A 85 -19.37 -1.35 -6.36
N PRO A 86 -20.35 -0.43 -6.48
CA PRO A 86 -20.59 0.28 -7.74
C PRO A 86 -19.39 1.17 -8.09
N VAL A 87 -18.92 1.10 -9.33
CA VAL A 87 -17.79 1.90 -9.83
C VAL A 87 -18.18 2.72 -11.06
N PRO A 88 -17.55 3.89 -11.32
CA PRO A 88 -16.47 4.49 -10.52
C PRO A 88 -16.96 5.07 -9.19
N ILE A 89 -16.15 4.94 -8.13
CA ILE A 89 -16.41 5.62 -6.86
C ILE A 89 -16.14 7.14 -6.99
N GLU A 90 -16.87 7.93 -6.22
CA GLU A 90 -16.84 9.40 -6.21
C GLU A 90 -16.54 9.96 -4.82
N LYS A 91 -16.91 9.26 -3.75
CA LYS A 91 -16.55 9.60 -2.37
C LYS A 91 -15.81 8.45 -1.70
N THR A 92 -14.60 8.70 -1.20
CA THR A 92 -13.81 7.70 -0.49
C THR A 92 -13.26 8.25 0.83
N ILE A 93 -13.11 7.35 1.79
CA ILE A 93 -12.26 7.57 2.96
C ILE A 93 -11.09 6.62 2.82
N ILE A 94 -9.86 7.13 2.89
CA ILE A 94 -8.67 6.29 3.03
C ILE A 94 -8.09 6.51 4.42
N THR A 95 -7.47 5.47 4.95
CA THR A 95 -6.93 5.50 6.33
C THR A 95 -5.41 5.43 6.39
N SER A 96 -4.75 5.10 5.28
CA SER A 96 -3.30 5.12 5.14
C SER A 96 -2.85 6.34 4.34
N SER A 97 -1.86 7.09 4.84
CA SER A 97 -1.24 8.18 4.07
C SER A 97 -0.58 7.68 2.78
N THR A 98 -0.19 6.40 2.73
CA THR A 98 0.42 5.78 1.53
C THR A 98 -0.49 5.79 0.31
N ASP A 99 -1.81 5.91 0.52
CA ASP A 99 -2.80 5.92 -0.55
C ASP A 99 -3.04 7.33 -1.10
N ILE A 100 -2.58 8.38 -0.40
CA ILE A 100 -2.72 9.78 -0.82
C ILE A 100 -2.02 10.03 -2.17
N PRO A 101 -0.73 9.66 -2.37
CA PRO A 101 -0.09 9.82 -3.67
C PRO A 101 -0.80 9.05 -4.77
N ILE A 102 -1.38 7.88 -4.46
CA ILE A 102 -2.09 7.06 -5.46
C ILE A 102 -3.31 7.82 -5.99
N LEU A 103 -4.13 8.42 -5.11
CA LEU A 103 -5.27 9.23 -5.53
C LEU A 103 -4.82 10.41 -6.41
N GLU A 104 -3.71 11.07 -6.05
CA GLU A 104 -3.19 12.20 -6.82
C GLU A 104 -2.62 11.82 -8.19
N TYR A 105 -1.89 10.71 -8.26
CA TYR A 105 -1.38 10.15 -9.51
C TYR A 105 -2.52 9.77 -10.47
N LEU A 106 -3.61 9.25 -9.91
CA LEU A 106 -4.81 8.91 -10.66
C LEU A 106 -5.70 10.12 -10.99
N GLU A 107 -5.37 11.33 -10.47
CA GLU A 107 -6.16 12.57 -10.57
C GLU A 107 -7.58 12.41 -10.01
N VAL A 108 -7.71 11.71 -8.88
CA VAL A 108 -8.98 11.48 -8.20
C VAL A 108 -8.95 11.95 -6.74
N GLU A 109 -7.94 12.72 -6.33
CA GLU A 109 -7.83 13.20 -4.94
C GLU A 109 -9.03 14.01 -4.45
N GLY A 110 -9.80 14.63 -5.35
CA GLY A 110 -11.04 15.33 -5.03
C GLY A 110 -12.17 14.42 -4.52
N SER A 111 -12.03 13.10 -4.67
CA SER A 111 -12.95 12.11 -4.10
C SER A 111 -12.71 11.83 -2.61
N LEU A 112 -11.56 12.26 -2.06
CA LEU A 112 -11.25 12.05 -0.65
C LEU A 112 -12.14 12.96 0.20
N VAL A 113 -13.00 12.37 1.03
CA VAL A 113 -13.94 13.12 1.89
C VAL A 113 -13.58 13.05 3.38
N GLY A 114 -12.71 12.12 3.77
CA GLY A 114 -12.26 12.01 5.16
C GLY A 114 -10.96 11.23 5.31
N PHE A 115 -10.20 11.55 6.35
CA PHE A 115 -8.92 10.91 6.68
C PHE A 115 -8.65 10.97 8.19
N PRO A 116 -8.17 9.90 8.83
CA PRO A 116 -7.77 9.91 10.24
C PRO A 116 -6.38 10.53 10.43
N ASN A 117 -6.29 11.54 11.28
CA ASN A 117 -5.09 12.30 11.60
C ASN A 117 -4.43 12.92 10.36
N THR A 118 -5.09 13.95 9.84
CA THR A 118 -4.68 14.75 8.67
C THR A 118 -3.32 15.44 8.79
N ASN A 119 -2.71 15.48 9.99
CA ASN A 119 -1.36 16.01 10.18
C ASN A 119 -0.27 15.13 9.58
N TYR A 120 -0.55 13.84 9.33
CA TYR A 120 0.37 12.96 8.62
C TYR A 120 0.46 13.26 7.13
N ILE A 121 -0.50 14.01 6.56
CA ILE A 121 -0.53 14.30 5.14
C ILE A 121 0.52 15.36 4.78
N THR A 122 1.43 15.02 3.86
CA THR A 122 2.51 15.92 3.42
C THR A 122 2.24 16.60 2.09
N SER A 123 1.43 16.00 1.22
CA SER A 123 1.13 16.54 -0.10
C SER A 123 0.40 17.87 -0.02
N GLU A 124 0.97 18.90 -0.63
CA GLU A 124 0.34 20.22 -0.75
C GLU A 124 -1.01 20.17 -1.47
N LYS A 125 -1.18 19.26 -2.44
CA LYS A 125 -2.41 19.14 -3.22
C LYS A 125 -3.55 18.69 -2.32
N THR A 126 -3.34 17.63 -1.54
CA THR A 126 -4.34 17.13 -0.59
C THR A 126 -4.50 18.04 0.64
N ARG A 127 -3.44 18.70 1.12
CA ARG A 127 -3.53 19.72 2.18
C ARG A 127 -4.48 20.85 1.83
N ARG A 128 -4.50 21.30 0.57
CA ARG A 128 -5.47 22.30 0.10
C ARG A 128 -6.93 21.82 0.19
N LEU A 129 -7.20 20.53 0.05
CA LEU A 129 -8.56 19.97 0.23
C LEU A 129 -8.96 19.98 1.72
N ILE A 130 -8.02 19.64 2.60
CA ILE A 130 -8.22 19.69 4.07
C ILE A 130 -8.51 21.13 4.52
N GLU A 131 -7.71 22.09 4.06
CA GLU A 131 -7.85 23.51 4.41
C GLU A 131 -9.18 24.12 3.91
N LYS A 132 -9.70 23.62 2.79
CA LYS A 132 -11.02 23.99 2.27
C LYS A 132 -12.18 23.26 2.98
N GLY A 133 -11.89 22.37 3.93
CA GLY A 133 -12.89 21.59 4.64
C GLY A 133 -13.53 20.47 3.82
N GLN A 134 -12.94 20.12 2.66
CA GLN A 134 -13.42 19.05 1.78
C GLN A 134 -13.03 17.66 2.28
N VAL A 135 -11.92 17.55 3.02
CA VAL A 135 -11.51 16.33 3.74
C VAL A 135 -11.74 16.54 5.23
N LYS A 136 -12.60 15.72 5.85
CA LYS A 136 -12.84 15.76 7.30
C LYS A 136 -11.82 14.95 8.07
N GLU A 137 -11.48 15.46 9.25
CA GLU A 137 -10.68 14.74 10.24
C GLU A 137 -11.54 13.65 10.91
N LEU A 138 -11.02 12.43 10.97
CA LEU A 138 -11.74 11.25 11.49
C LEU A 138 -11.18 10.71 12.80
N GLY A 139 -10.17 11.36 13.39
CA GLY A 139 -9.56 10.95 14.65
C GLY A 139 -8.36 10.04 14.41
N SER A 140 -8.41 8.80 14.88
CA SER A 140 -7.31 7.85 14.73
C SER A 140 -7.73 6.63 13.93
N GLU A 141 -6.76 5.97 13.28
CA GLU A 141 -7.01 4.79 12.47
C GLU A 141 -7.72 3.66 13.23
N ARG A 142 -7.40 3.48 14.52
CA ARG A 142 -8.01 2.43 15.38
C ARG A 142 -9.33 2.85 16.03
N ASP A 143 -9.65 4.13 15.98
CA ASP A 143 -10.82 4.72 16.63
C ASP A 143 -11.38 5.82 15.73
N LEU A 144 -11.90 5.38 14.58
CA LEU A 144 -12.51 6.25 13.59
C LEU A 144 -13.81 6.82 14.14
N ASN A 145 -14.01 8.13 13.97
CA ASN A 145 -15.28 8.77 14.29
C ASN A 145 -16.38 8.27 13.34
N THR A 146 -17.12 7.26 13.79
CA THR A 146 -18.12 6.56 12.98
C THR A 146 -19.31 7.46 12.64
N GLU A 147 -19.64 8.43 13.50
CA GLU A 147 -20.71 9.40 13.23
C GLU A 147 -20.37 10.28 12.03
N ILE A 148 -19.13 10.79 11.96
CA ILE A 148 -18.65 11.58 10.82
C ILE A 148 -18.56 10.70 9.57
N VAL A 149 -18.10 9.45 9.68
CA VAL A 149 -18.07 8.51 8.55
C VAL A 149 -19.46 8.31 7.96
N LEU A 150 -20.48 8.16 8.80
CA LEU A 150 -21.88 8.04 8.38
C LEU A 150 -22.42 9.33 7.73
N GLU A 151 -22.09 10.49 8.30
CA GLU A 151 -22.48 11.80 7.74
C GLU A 151 -21.88 12.04 6.35
N LEU A 152 -20.63 11.61 6.13
CA LEU A 152 -19.93 11.74 4.85
C LEU A 152 -20.51 10.85 3.76
N ASP A 153 -21.13 9.74 4.13
CA ASP A 153 -21.74 8.75 3.23
C ASP A 153 -20.80 8.38 2.06
N PRO A 154 -19.62 7.77 2.34
CA PRO A 154 -18.67 7.41 1.31
C PRO A 154 -19.12 6.17 0.53
N ASP A 155 -18.73 6.08 -0.74
CA ASP A 155 -18.94 4.89 -1.56
C ASP A 155 -18.11 3.70 -1.04
N VAL A 156 -16.94 4.00 -0.46
CA VAL A 156 -16.05 3.00 0.12
C VAL A 156 -15.14 3.61 1.19
N VAL A 157 -14.82 2.81 2.21
CA VAL A 157 -13.68 3.06 3.11
C VAL A 157 -12.55 2.10 2.74
N ILE A 158 -11.38 2.65 2.44
CA ILE A 158 -10.15 1.89 2.18
C ILE A 158 -9.31 1.87 3.47
N GLY A 159 -9.36 0.72 4.12
CA GLY A 159 -8.67 0.39 5.36
C GLY A 159 -7.29 -0.23 5.12
N PHE A 160 -6.45 -0.22 6.15
CA PHE A 160 -5.27 -1.08 6.23
C PHE A 160 -5.14 -1.62 7.66
N SER A 161 -4.36 -2.67 7.87
CA SER A 161 -4.03 -3.11 9.23
C SER A 161 -2.63 -3.69 9.29
N THR A 162 -1.83 -3.23 10.25
CA THR A 162 -0.48 -3.75 10.49
C THR A 162 -0.46 -4.96 11.43
N THR A 163 -1.60 -5.26 12.08
CA THR A 163 -1.71 -6.32 13.09
C THR A 163 -2.87 -7.28 12.83
N GLY A 164 -3.77 -6.95 11.90
CA GLY A 164 -5.03 -7.65 11.70
C GLY A 164 -6.15 -7.20 12.66
N ASP A 165 -5.93 -6.16 13.48
CA ASP A 165 -7.05 -5.50 14.17
C ASP A 165 -7.86 -4.71 13.13
N THR A 166 -9.13 -5.10 12.97
CA THR A 166 -10.07 -4.53 12.01
C THR A 166 -11.34 -4.00 12.66
N LYS A 167 -11.40 -3.86 14.00
CA LYS A 167 -12.65 -3.56 14.72
C LYS A 167 -13.35 -2.29 14.24
N ALA A 168 -12.59 -1.22 13.98
CA ALA A 168 -13.14 0.04 13.47
C ALA A 168 -13.79 -0.16 12.08
N TYR A 169 -13.10 -0.88 11.19
CA TYR A 169 -13.61 -1.26 9.86
C TYR A 169 -14.83 -2.17 9.93
N ASP A 170 -14.82 -3.15 10.83
CA ASP A 170 -15.94 -4.07 11.03
C ASP A 170 -17.19 -3.34 11.54
N LEU A 171 -17.04 -2.29 12.36
CA LEU A 171 -18.14 -1.45 12.81
C LEU A 171 -18.74 -0.65 11.66
N ILE A 172 -17.90 -0.03 10.83
CA ILE A 172 -18.33 0.69 9.63
C ILE A 172 -19.03 -0.26 8.67
N GLY A 173 -18.47 -1.44 8.41
CA GLY A 173 -19.07 -2.42 7.49
C GLY A 173 -20.47 -2.88 7.92
N LYS A 174 -20.78 -2.90 9.23
CA LYS A 174 -22.12 -3.24 9.75
C LYS A 174 -23.19 -2.20 9.41
N THR A 175 -22.80 -0.97 9.06
CA THR A 175 -23.74 0.09 8.66
C THR A 175 -24.15 -0.01 7.19
N GLY A 176 -23.49 -0.90 6.43
CA GLY A 176 -23.71 -1.08 4.99
C GLY A 176 -22.71 -0.34 4.10
N ILE A 177 -21.86 0.51 4.67
CA ILE A 177 -20.76 1.16 3.94
C ILE A 177 -19.72 0.10 3.56
N PRO A 178 -19.37 -0.05 2.27
CA PRO A 178 -18.33 -1.00 1.84
C PRO A 178 -16.98 -0.67 2.45
N VAL A 179 -16.31 -1.68 3.02
CA VAL A 179 -14.93 -1.55 3.50
C VAL A 179 -14.01 -2.47 2.73
N VAL A 180 -12.91 -1.90 2.24
CA VAL A 180 -11.90 -2.57 1.43
C VAL A 180 -10.56 -2.49 2.14
N MET A 181 -9.86 -3.62 2.28
CA MET A 181 -8.54 -3.67 2.90
C MET A 181 -7.43 -3.59 1.86
N ASN A 182 -6.60 -2.55 1.96
CA ASN A 182 -5.35 -2.39 1.24
C ASN A 182 -4.22 -3.11 1.99
N GLY A 183 -3.69 -4.15 1.35
CA GLY A 183 -2.65 -5.02 1.88
C GLY A 183 -1.22 -4.63 1.45
N SER A 184 -1.01 -3.48 0.80
CA SER A 184 0.30 -3.10 0.23
C SER A 184 1.47 -3.19 1.21
N TRP A 185 1.24 -2.98 2.51
CA TRP A 185 2.25 -3.13 3.55
C TRP A 185 2.88 -4.53 3.63
N THR A 186 2.16 -5.57 3.22
CA THR A 186 2.60 -6.98 3.27
C THR A 186 3.54 -7.34 2.12
N GLU A 187 3.64 -6.50 1.09
CA GLU A 187 4.53 -6.76 -0.04
C GLU A 187 6.00 -6.63 0.36
N GLN A 188 6.79 -7.62 -0.05
CA GLN A 188 8.23 -7.67 0.17
C GLN A 188 9.00 -7.04 -0.98
N HIS A 189 8.52 -7.20 -2.21
CA HIS A 189 9.17 -6.58 -3.35
C HIS A 189 8.82 -5.08 -3.40
N PRO A 190 9.80 -4.17 -3.57
CA PRO A 190 9.52 -2.74 -3.64
C PRO A 190 8.52 -2.31 -4.70
N LEU A 191 8.67 -2.85 -5.90
CA LEU A 191 7.70 -2.62 -6.98
C LEU A 191 6.34 -3.27 -6.68
N GLY A 192 6.28 -4.32 -5.84
CA GLY A 192 5.00 -4.90 -5.42
C GLY A 192 4.17 -3.88 -4.66
N ARG A 193 4.77 -3.10 -3.74
CA ARG A 193 4.08 -2.01 -3.03
C ARG A 193 3.53 -0.94 -3.98
N ALA A 194 4.35 -0.48 -4.93
CA ALA A 194 3.94 0.54 -5.89
C ALA A 194 2.85 0.05 -6.85
N GLU A 195 2.79 -1.25 -7.14
CA GLU A 195 1.79 -1.84 -8.05
C GLU A 195 0.37 -1.81 -7.48
N TRP A 196 0.18 -1.58 -6.18
CA TRP A 196 -1.14 -1.35 -5.57
C TRP A 196 -1.84 -0.08 -6.10
N ILE A 197 -1.17 0.77 -6.89
CA ILE A 197 -1.86 1.77 -7.73
C ILE A 197 -2.92 1.13 -8.64
N LYS A 198 -2.66 -0.07 -9.18
CA LYS A 198 -3.60 -0.81 -10.03
C LYS A 198 -4.84 -1.24 -9.26
N PHE A 199 -4.65 -1.67 -8.00
CA PHE A 199 -5.74 -2.00 -7.08
C PHE A 199 -6.68 -0.81 -6.86
N ILE A 200 -6.15 0.36 -6.50
CA ILE A 200 -6.97 1.56 -6.28
C ILE A 200 -7.62 2.02 -7.60
N ALA A 201 -6.89 1.97 -8.72
CA ALA A 201 -7.39 2.41 -10.01
C ALA A 201 -8.60 1.63 -10.51
N ALA A 202 -8.75 0.36 -10.13
CA ALA A 202 -9.90 -0.45 -10.48
C ALA A 202 -11.22 0.10 -9.92
N PHE A 203 -11.19 0.77 -8.77
CA PHE A 203 -12.36 1.42 -8.18
C PHE A 203 -12.80 2.69 -8.93
N TYR A 204 -11.91 3.27 -9.72
CA TYR A 204 -12.15 4.51 -10.48
C TYR A 204 -12.25 4.28 -12.00
N GLY A 205 -12.01 3.06 -12.50
CA GLY A 205 -11.89 2.80 -13.93
C GLY A 205 -10.69 3.51 -14.58
N LYS A 206 -9.57 3.60 -13.85
CA LYS A 206 -8.34 4.31 -14.26
C LYS A 206 -7.16 3.37 -14.53
N GLU A 207 -7.43 2.13 -14.91
CA GLU A 207 -6.44 1.06 -15.02
C GLU A 207 -5.33 1.39 -16.01
N GLN A 208 -5.67 1.90 -17.20
CA GLN A 208 -4.67 2.30 -18.20
C GLN A 208 -3.70 3.37 -17.68
N LYS A 209 -4.21 4.31 -16.88
CA LYS A 209 -3.40 5.37 -16.27
C LYS A 209 -2.48 4.80 -15.20
N ALA A 210 -3.01 3.92 -14.35
CA ALA A 210 -2.24 3.21 -13.34
C ALA A 210 -1.11 2.38 -13.96
N ASP A 211 -1.40 1.64 -15.02
CA ASP A 211 -0.43 0.81 -15.73
C ASP A 211 0.70 1.67 -16.33
N SER A 212 0.38 2.81 -16.93
CA SER A 212 1.38 3.74 -17.47
C SER A 212 2.30 4.31 -16.37
N ILE A 213 1.73 4.76 -15.25
CA ILE A 213 2.45 5.31 -14.12
C ILE A 213 3.35 4.23 -13.49
N PHE A 214 2.80 3.06 -13.22
CA PHE A 214 3.53 1.93 -12.65
C PHE A 214 4.68 1.49 -13.56
N THR A 215 4.44 1.37 -14.87
CA THR A 215 5.45 0.98 -15.85
C THR A 215 6.64 1.94 -15.83
N THR A 216 6.37 3.25 -15.77
CA THR A 216 7.43 4.26 -15.68
C THR A 216 8.27 4.10 -14.41
N ILE A 217 7.62 3.91 -13.26
CA ILE A 217 8.29 3.70 -11.97
C ILE A 217 9.12 2.41 -11.99
N ALA A 218 8.56 1.32 -12.52
CA ALA A 218 9.25 0.03 -12.65
C ALA A 218 10.48 0.13 -13.56
N GLN A 219 10.37 0.82 -14.70
CA GLN A 219 11.50 1.03 -15.61
C GLN A 219 12.62 1.85 -14.94
N GLU A 220 12.28 2.92 -14.23
CA GLU A 220 13.26 3.73 -13.51
C GLU A 220 13.93 2.93 -12.37
N TYR A 221 13.17 2.14 -11.62
CA TYR A 221 13.72 1.24 -10.61
C TYR A 221 14.72 0.24 -11.23
N GLN A 222 14.33 -0.44 -12.31
CA GLN A 222 15.18 -1.41 -12.97
C GLN A 222 16.44 -0.77 -13.55
N LYS A 223 16.33 0.41 -14.16
CA LYS A 223 17.49 1.16 -14.67
C LYS A 223 18.51 1.45 -13.56
N VAL A 224 18.05 1.90 -12.39
CA VAL A 224 18.93 2.22 -11.25
C VAL A 224 19.57 0.94 -10.71
N LYS A 225 18.80 -0.12 -10.54
CA LYS A 225 19.29 -1.44 -10.12
C LYS A 225 20.37 -1.97 -11.07
N GLN A 226 20.14 -1.90 -12.38
CA GLN A 226 21.09 -2.37 -13.39
C GLN A 226 22.38 -1.54 -13.39
N ASN A 227 22.28 -0.22 -13.24
CA ASN A 227 23.46 0.64 -13.12
C ASN A 227 24.30 0.26 -11.88
N ALA A 228 23.64 0.00 -10.74
CA ALA A 228 24.31 -0.38 -9.51
C ALA A 228 25.13 -1.67 -9.62
N ILE A 229 24.77 -2.62 -10.49
CA ILE A 229 25.50 -3.90 -10.66
C ILE A 229 26.97 -3.69 -11.08
N SER A 230 27.29 -2.55 -11.71
CA SER A 230 28.66 -2.24 -12.15
C SER A 230 29.66 -1.98 -11.00
N VAL A 231 29.19 -1.80 -9.76
CA VAL A 231 30.05 -1.49 -8.62
C VAL A 231 30.82 -2.72 -8.12
N THR A 232 32.07 -2.50 -7.75
CA THR A 232 32.94 -3.55 -7.21
C THR A 232 32.94 -3.56 -5.68
N LYS A 233 32.86 -2.39 -5.04
CA LYS A 233 32.83 -2.26 -3.59
C LYS A 233 31.38 -2.18 -3.10
N LYS A 234 31.00 -3.03 -2.15
CA LYS A 234 29.68 -3.02 -1.52
C LYS A 234 29.81 -2.55 -0.07
N PRO A 235 29.46 -1.31 0.27
CA PRO A 235 29.58 -0.82 1.64
C PRO A 235 28.65 -1.60 2.57
N THR A 236 29.11 -1.82 3.79
CA THR A 236 28.33 -2.45 4.86
C THR A 236 27.26 -1.50 5.38
N VAL A 237 26.05 -2.04 5.60
CA VAL A 237 24.89 -1.23 6.00
C VAL A 237 24.36 -1.67 7.36
N LEU A 238 24.38 -0.73 8.30
CA LEU A 238 23.60 -0.73 9.53
C LEU A 238 22.24 -0.07 9.25
N SER A 239 21.17 -0.68 9.74
CA SER A 239 19.82 -0.12 9.62
C SER A 239 19.08 -0.26 10.95
N GLY A 240 18.22 0.72 11.24
CA GLY A 240 17.42 0.73 12.47
C GLY A 240 17.99 1.61 13.57
N ASP A 241 17.31 1.61 14.71
CA ASP A 241 17.71 2.28 15.95
C ASP A 241 16.95 1.70 17.15
N MET A 242 17.17 2.27 18.34
CA MET A 242 16.56 1.80 19.58
C MET A 242 15.14 2.36 19.73
N PHE A 243 14.20 1.49 20.09
CA PHE A 243 12.87 1.85 20.56
C PHE A 243 12.56 1.02 21.80
N LYS A 244 12.31 1.69 22.94
CA LYS A 244 12.02 1.04 24.24
C LYS A 244 13.00 -0.11 24.56
N ASP A 245 14.29 0.22 24.61
CA ASP A 245 15.40 -0.70 24.95
C ASP A 245 15.64 -1.86 23.98
N VAL A 246 14.98 -1.87 22.82
CA VAL A 246 15.18 -2.87 21.76
C VAL A 246 15.68 -2.18 20.49
N TRP A 247 16.72 -2.72 19.86
CA TRP A 247 17.14 -2.29 18.53
C TRP A 247 16.26 -2.98 17.48
N TYR A 248 15.49 -2.20 16.72
CA TYR A 248 14.69 -2.73 15.61
C TYR A 248 15.38 -2.49 14.28
N ALA A 249 15.63 -3.57 13.55
CA ALA A 249 16.21 -3.51 12.21
C ALA A 249 15.32 -4.25 11.20
N PRO A 250 15.38 -3.94 9.89
CA PRO A 250 14.66 -4.70 8.87
C PRO A 250 15.10 -6.17 8.80
N GLY A 251 14.18 -7.10 8.67
CA GLY A 251 14.53 -8.50 8.39
C GLY A 251 15.13 -8.67 6.99
N GLY A 252 15.86 -9.76 6.77
CA GLY A 252 16.60 -10.03 5.53
C GLY A 252 15.72 -10.24 4.29
N HIS A 253 14.45 -10.61 4.48
CA HIS A 253 13.45 -10.73 3.43
C HIS A 253 12.47 -9.55 3.38
N SER A 254 12.77 -8.44 4.06
CA SER A 254 11.94 -7.24 4.07
C SER A 254 12.10 -6.37 2.84
N PHE A 255 11.13 -5.47 2.62
CA PHE A 255 11.20 -4.39 1.62
C PHE A 255 12.51 -3.61 1.65
N LEU A 256 12.99 -3.22 2.83
CA LEU A 256 14.24 -2.44 2.95
C LEU A 256 15.47 -3.30 2.69
N ALA A 257 15.49 -4.56 3.11
CA ALA A 257 16.60 -5.46 2.78
C ALA A 257 16.69 -5.71 1.27
N GLN A 258 15.56 -5.83 0.58
CA GLN A 258 15.52 -5.92 -0.89
C GLN A 258 16.07 -4.65 -1.55
N MET A 259 15.75 -3.46 -1.03
CA MET A 259 16.34 -2.19 -1.50
C MET A 259 17.86 -2.15 -1.32
N TYR A 260 18.36 -2.54 -0.15
CA TYR A 260 19.80 -2.59 0.12
C TYR A 260 20.53 -3.57 -0.80
N LYS A 261 19.91 -4.73 -1.08
CA LYS A 261 20.43 -5.71 -2.03
C LYS A 261 20.48 -5.16 -3.45
N ASP A 262 19.40 -4.53 -3.91
CA ASP A 262 19.32 -3.96 -5.26
C ASP A 262 20.25 -2.77 -5.47
N ALA A 263 20.54 -2.02 -4.41
CA ALA A 263 21.56 -0.96 -4.39
C ALA A 263 23.00 -1.48 -4.32
N GLN A 264 23.23 -2.79 -4.40
CA GLN A 264 24.55 -3.42 -4.28
C GLN A 264 25.31 -3.03 -2.99
N THR A 265 24.62 -3.06 -1.85
CA THR A 265 25.23 -2.91 -0.53
C THR A 265 25.41 -4.25 0.18
N ASN A 266 26.09 -4.26 1.31
CA ASN A 266 26.21 -5.43 2.20
C ASN A 266 25.42 -5.21 3.49
N TYR A 267 24.10 -5.45 3.45
CA TYR A 267 23.25 -5.36 4.63
C TYR A 267 23.58 -6.46 5.66
N LEU A 268 23.80 -6.05 6.90
CA LEU A 268 24.38 -6.92 7.93
C LEU A 268 23.45 -8.04 8.43
N TRP A 269 22.13 -7.87 8.29
CA TRP A 269 21.14 -8.90 8.66
C TRP A 269 20.41 -9.53 7.47
N LYS A 270 21.01 -9.45 6.27
CA LYS A 270 20.44 -9.96 5.01
C LYS A 270 20.06 -11.45 5.01
N ASN A 271 20.64 -12.25 5.91
CA ASN A 271 20.40 -13.69 6.00
C ASN A 271 19.30 -14.07 7.01
N THR A 272 18.60 -13.11 7.60
CA THR A 272 17.48 -13.40 8.50
C THR A 272 16.20 -13.65 7.69
N ASP A 273 15.44 -14.70 8.04
CA ASP A 273 14.24 -15.09 7.28
C ASP A 273 13.00 -14.21 7.55
N LYS A 274 13.16 -13.10 8.27
CA LYS A 274 12.06 -12.20 8.63
C LYS A 274 11.74 -11.23 7.49
N THR A 275 10.45 -11.05 7.26
CA THR A 275 9.86 -10.10 6.30
C THR A 275 9.53 -8.74 6.93
N GLY A 276 9.26 -8.74 8.24
CA GLY A 276 9.07 -7.54 9.06
C GLY A 276 10.37 -7.05 9.71
N SER A 277 10.27 -6.51 10.92
CA SER A 277 11.45 -6.12 11.71
C SER A 277 11.98 -7.29 12.55
N ILE A 278 13.28 -7.31 12.79
CA ILE A 278 13.95 -8.11 13.82
C ILE A 278 14.17 -7.26 15.07
N ALA A 279 14.08 -7.90 16.23
CA ALA A 279 14.37 -7.30 17.53
C ALA A 279 15.73 -7.80 18.01
N LEU A 280 16.64 -6.88 18.33
CA LEU A 280 18.01 -7.16 18.76
C LEU A 280 18.30 -6.44 20.08
N SER A 281 19.23 -6.97 20.86
CA SER A 281 19.85 -6.18 21.92
C SER A 281 20.82 -5.15 21.32
N PHE A 282 21.12 -4.10 22.06
CA PHE A 282 22.12 -3.11 21.64
C PHE A 282 23.49 -3.77 21.42
N GLU A 283 23.91 -4.65 22.33
CA GLU A 283 25.20 -5.34 22.27
C GLU A 283 25.32 -6.22 21.04
N SER A 284 24.25 -6.94 20.67
CA SER A 284 24.22 -7.75 19.44
C SER A 284 24.33 -6.88 18.19
N ALA A 285 23.63 -5.74 18.17
CA ALA A 285 23.74 -4.78 17.08
C ALA A 285 25.14 -4.16 17.00
N LEU A 286 25.74 -3.83 18.13
CA LEU A 286 27.09 -3.28 18.20
C LEU A 286 28.14 -4.29 17.73
N ASP A 287 28.10 -5.52 18.22
CA ASP A 287 29.05 -6.58 17.84
C ASP A 287 29.04 -6.83 16.32
N THR A 288 27.84 -6.85 15.72
CA THR A 288 27.68 -7.06 14.28
C THR A 288 28.05 -5.84 13.44
N ALA A 289 27.71 -4.63 13.91
CA ALA A 289 27.66 -3.44 13.06
C ALA A 289 28.58 -2.29 13.49
N GLN A 290 29.42 -2.46 14.52
CA GLN A 290 30.35 -1.41 14.99
C GLN A 290 31.17 -0.80 13.85
N ASN A 291 31.59 -1.62 12.89
CA ASN A 291 32.45 -1.21 11.77
C ASN A 291 31.65 -0.94 10.47
N ALA A 292 30.33 -0.74 10.56
CA ALA A 292 29.50 -0.49 9.39
C ALA A 292 29.89 0.82 8.69
N ASP A 293 29.94 0.79 7.36
CA ASP A 293 30.29 1.96 6.54
C ASP A 293 29.19 3.03 6.58
N ILE A 294 27.92 2.61 6.59
CA ILE A 294 26.74 3.48 6.44
C ILE A 294 25.69 3.06 7.46
N TRP A 295 25.02 4.05 8.06
CA TRP A 295 23.88 3.83 8.94
C TRP A 295 22.62 4.53 8.42
N PHE A 296 21.59 3.75 8.07
CA PHE A 296 20.23 4.24 7.83
C PHE A 296 19.40 4.14 9.12
N SER A 297 19.18 5.27 9.78
CA SER A 297 18.41 5.36 11.03
C SER A 297 16.90 5.41 10.76
N SER A 298 16.07 4.95 11.71
CA SER A 298 14.61 4.96 11.55
C SER A 298 13.97 6.34 11.77
N GLY A 299 14.77 7.35 12.12
CA GLY A 299 14.31 8.72 12.35
C GLY A 299 14.15 9.10 13.82
N SER A 300 14.79 8.38 14.74
CA SER A 300 14.79 8.75 16.15
C SER A 300 15.48 10.10 16.44
N ALA A 301 16.27 10.67 15.52
CA ALA A 301 16.95 11.94 15.73
C ALA A 301 17.06 12.78 14.46
N ASN A 302 17.17 14.10 14.63
CA ASN A 302 17.34 15.08 13.57
C ASN A 302 18.81 15.51 13.36
N SER A 303 19.72 15.11 14.23
CA SER A 303 21.16 15.44 14.17
C SER A 303 21.98 14.36 14.86
N LEU A 304 23.30 14.33 14.60
CA LEU A 304 24.21 13.41 15.31
C LEU A 304 24.24 13.71 16.81
N ALA A 305 24.23 14.98 17.19
CA ALA A 305 24.20 15.39 18.60
C ALA A 305 22.96 14.87 19.33
N GLN A 306 21.78 15.00 18.70
CA GLN A 306 20.54 14.48 19.28
C GLN A 306 20.55 12.95 19.35
N LEU A 307 21.11 12.28 18.33
CA LEU A 307 21.27 10.82 18.32
C LEU A 307 22.11 10.37 19.53
N ALA A 308 23.28 10.97 19.75
CA ALA A 308 24.12 10.68 20.92
C ALA A 308 23.47 11.02 22.26
N SER A 309 22.65 12.08 22.34
CA SER A 309 21.92 12.41 23.58
C SER A 309 20.87 11.36 23.95
N LYS A 310 20.33 10.63 22.96
CA LYS A 310 19.38 9.54 23.20
C LYS A 310 20.06 8.29 23.72
N ASN A 311 21.23 7.98 23.16
CA ASN A 311 22.07 6.90 23.65
C ASN A 311 23.54 7.21 23.32
N HIS A 312 24.35 7.46 24.34
CA HIS A 312 25.76 7.80 24.18
C HIS A 312 26.54 6.68 23.48
N ASN A 313 26.11 5.42 23.61
CA ASN A 313 26.76 4.29 22.96
C ASN A 313 26.63 4.30 21.44
N TYR A 314 25.77 5.14 20.85
CA TYR A 314 25.74 5.33 19.40
C TYR A 314 27.05 5.89 18.83
N SER A 315 27.87 6.56 19.65
CA SER A 315 29.20 7.00 19.19
C SER A 315 30.20 5.86 19.01
N LEU A 316 29.86 4.63 19.41
CA LEU A 316 30.71 3.46 19.22
C LEU A 316 30.72 2.97 17.76
N PHE A 317 29.69 3.28 16.97
CA PHE A 317 29.60 2.92 15.56
C PHE A 317 30.49 3.80 14.66
N ASP A 318 31.23 3.18 13.75
CA ASP A 318 32.09 3.88 12.79
C ASP A 318 31.29 4.76 11.83
N ALA A 319 30.09 4.34 11.42
CA ALA A 319 29.18 5.19 10.66
C ALA A 319 28.86 6.50 11.40
N TYR A 320 28.70 6.48 12.73
CA TYR A 320 28.51 7.71 13.53
C TYR A 320 29.79 8.56 13.53
N LYS A 321 30.95 7.96 13.85
CA LYS A 321 32.24 8.67 13.91
C LYS A 321 32.59 9.34 12.58
N ASN A 322 32.32 8.64 11.48
CA ASN A 322 32.55 9.11 10.11
C ASN A 322 31.40 9.98 9.55
N LYS A 323 30.41 10.31 10.39
CA LYS A 323 29.22 11.10 10.04
C LYS A 323 28.42 10.53 8.86
N LYS A 324 28.41 9.22 8.64
CA LYS A 324 27.66 8.53 7.58
C LYS A 324 26.32 7.98 8.10
N VAL A 325 25.57 8.81 8.81
CA VAL A 325 24.23 8.50 9.32
C VAL A 325 23.19 9.25 8.49
N TYR A 326 22.20 8.54 7.98
CA TYR A 326 21.15 9.06 7.11
C TYR A 326 19.77 8.75 7.70
N SER A 327 18.85 9.70 7.58
CA SER A 327 17.49 9.59 8.12
C SER A 327 16.46 9.88 7.04
N PRO A 328 15.40 9.06 6.89
CA PRO A 328 14.30 9.32 5.97
C PRO A 328 13.24 10.27 6.55
N THR A 329 13.41 10.76 7.78
CA THR A 329 12.35 11.45 8.54
C THR A 329 12.52 12.97 8.67
N LEU A 330 13.61 13.50 8.11
CA LEU A 330 13.94 14.92 8.22
C LEU A 330 13.07 15.79 7.29
N LYS A 331 12.71 15.27 6.11
CA LYS A 331 11.81 15.94 5.16
C LYS A 331 10.35 15.81 5.61
N LYS A 332 9.84 16.87 6.21
CA LYS A 332 8.49 16.94 6.76
C LYS A 332 7.59 17.92 6.01
N GLY A 333 6.31 17.57 5.92
CA GLY A 333 5.25 18.48 5.49
C GLY A 333 4.92 19.52 6.57
N LEU A 334 4.00 20.44 6.23
CA LEU A 334 3.63 21.59 7.07
C LEU A 334 3.28 21.22 8.52
N ASN A 335 2.59 20.10 8.73
CA ASN A 335 2.10 19.67 10.04
C ASN A 335 2.92 18.52 10.66
N GLY A 336 4.11 18.24 10.13
CA GLY A 336 5.04 17.26 10.71
C GLY A 336 4.94 15.83 10.15
N GLY A 337 3.98 15.55 9.24
CA GLY A 337 3.99 14.34 8.43
C GLY A 337 5.31 14.16 7.69
N VAL A 338 5.72 12.92 7.43
CA VAL A 338 7.03 12.61 6.85
C VAL A 338 6.87 12.17 5.40
N LEU A 339 7.54 12.86 4.47
CA LEU A 339 7.40 12.63 3.03
C LEU A 339 7.74 11.19 2.63
N TYR A 340 8.75 10.59 3.26
CA TYR A 340 9.13 9.20 3.01
C TYR A 340 8.03 8.20 3.34
N TYR A 341 7.27 8.41 4.43
CA TYR A 341 6.20 7.48 4.81
C TYR A 341 4.92 7.66 4.00
N GLU A 342 4.70 8.85 3.44
CA GLU A 342 3.58 9.10 2.52
C GLU A 342 3.90 8.65 1.09
N LEU A 343 4.95 9.20 0.48
CA LEU A 343 5.26 9.01 -0.94
C LEU A 343 6.17 7.81 -1.23
N GLY A 344 7.01 7.42 -0.28
CA GLY A 344 8.04 6.40 -0.47
C GLY A 344 7.52 5.06 -1.02
N PRO A 345 6.44 4.47 -0.48
CA PRO A 345 5.89 3.21 -0.99
C PRO A 345 5.45 3.27 -2.46
N MET A 346 5.00 4.43 -2.94
CA MET A 346 4.64 4.65 -4.34
C MET A 346 5.85 4.97 -5.23
N ARG A 347 6.98 5.40 -4.63
CA ARG A 347 8.22 5.79 -5.34
C ARG A 347 9.44 4.99 -4.89
N PRO A 348 9.40 3.64 -5.00
CA PRO A 348 10.55 2.79 -4.68
C PRO A 348 11.77 3.11 -5.57
N ASP A 349 11.57 3.64 -6.78
CA ASP A 349 12.62 4.09 -7.69
C ASP A 349 13.46 5.23 -7.08
N LEU A 350 12.83 6.17 -6.39
CA LEU A 350 13.51 7.30 -5.73
C LEU A 350 14.23 6.85 -4.45
N ILE A 351 13.60 5.96 -3.67
CA ILE A 351 14.26 5.36 -2.50
C ILE A 351 15.54 4.62 -2.94
N LEU A 352 15.45 3.83 -4.01
CA LEU A 352 16.61 3.11 -4.52
C LEU A 352 17.69 4.08 -5.03
N LYS A 353 17.33 5.15 -5.74
CA LYS A 353 18.28 6.20 -6.17
C LYS A 353 19.01 6.83 -4.99
N ASP A 354 18.31 7.15 -3.91
CA ASP A 354 18.92 7.69 -2.70
C ASP A 354 19.94 6.72 -2.09
N ILE A 355 19.55 5.46 -1.92
CA ILE A 355 20.43 4.44 -1.33
C ILE A 355 21.66 4.23 -2.23
N VAL A 356 21.49 4.16 -3.55
CA VAL A 356 22.60 4.07 -4.51
C VAL A 356 23.48 5.31 -4.46
N LYS A 357 22.92 6.52 -4.38
CA LYS A 357 23.71 7.76 -4.25
C LYS A 357 24.53 7.78 -2.96
N ILE A 358 23.97 7.30 -1.86
CA ILE A 358 24.65 7.25 -0.56
C ILE A 358 25.75 6.19 -0.56
N ALA A 359 25.48 5.01 -1.13
CA ALA A 359 26.41 3.89 -1.17
C ALA A 359 27.53 4.06 -2.21
N HIS A 360 27.18 4.60 -3.38
CA HIS A 360 27.98 4.65 -4.61
C HIS A 360 27.84 6.03 -5.28
N PRO A 361 28.32 7.11 -4.65
CA PRO A 361 28.07 8.49 -5.09
C PRO A 361 28.58 8.80 -6.51
N GLU A 362 29.54 8.01 -7.01
CA GLU A 362 30.10 8.10 -8.36
C GLU A 362 29.11 7.72 -9.46
N LEU A 363 28.11 6.87 -9.17
CA LEU A 363 27.11 6.44 -10.15
C LEU A 363 26.05 7.51 -10.43
N LEU A 364 25.83 8.43 -9.48
CA LEU A 364 24.75 9.41 -9.51
C LEU A 364 25.26 10.82 -9.15
N LYS A 365 26.30 11.31 -9.83
CA LYS A 365 26.98 12.58 -9.48
C LYS A 365 26.04 13.79 -9.35
N ASN A 366 25.08 13.93 -10.26
CA ASN A 366 24.16 15.08 -10.35
C ASN A 366 22.77 14.80 -9.74
N TYR A 367 22.68 13.86 -8.81
CA TYR A 367 21.44 13.51 -8.13
C TYR A 367 21.48 14.00 -6.68
N ASP A 368 20.46 14.76 -6.31
CA ASP A 368 20.19 15.14 -4.93
C ASP A 368 19.26 14.12 -4.27
N LEU A 369 19.55 13.80 -3.02
CA LEU A 369 18.74 12.84 -2.27
C LEU A 369 17.30 13.35 -2.15
N TYR A 370 16.33 12.50 -2.47
CA TYR A 370 14.92 12.85 -2.50
C TYR A 370 14.23 12.65 -1.15
N PHE A 371 14.52 11.55 -0.46
CA PHE A 371 13.93 11.20 0.83
C PHE A 371 14.91 11.25 2.00
N PHE A 372 16.14 10.76 1.80
CA PHE A 372 17.13 10.68 2.87
C PHE A 372 17.89 11.98 3.04
N GLU A 373 18.20 12.32 4.28
CA GLU A 373 19.11 13.41 4.61
C GLU A 373 20.19 12.91 5.58
N LYS A 374 21.41 13.43 5.38
CA LYS A 374 22.55 13.13 6.24
C LYS A 374 22.39 13.88 7.56
N LEU A 375 22.58 13.19 8.68
CA LEU A 375 22.62 13.84 9.99
C LEU A 375 23.93 14.63 10.12
N ASN A 376 23.82 15.90 10.51
CA ASN A 376 24.96 16.80 10.73
C ASN A 376 25.48 16.74 12.16
#